data_AF-T1C3B0-F1
#
_entry.id   AF-T1C3B0-F1
#
_cell.length_a   1.000
_cell.length_b   1.000
_cell.length_c   1.000
_cell.angle_alpha   90.00
_cell.angle_beta   90.00
_cell.angle_gamma   90.00
#
_symmetry.space_group_name_H-M   'P 1'
#
loop_
_entity.id
_entity.type
_entity.pdbx_description
1 polymer ?
#
loop_
_entity_poly.entity_id
_entity_poly.type
_entity_poly.pdbx_seq_one_letter_code
_entity_poly.pdbx_strand_id
1 'polypeptide(L)' 'MRPVGSRVADYRKRMAERGFRVVQIWVPDTRRPGFAAECRRQSLLLRSDPQEKEILDFIDRAADWPEP' A
#
# COMPACT_ATOMS: atom_id res chain seq x y z
N MET A 1 21.24 -19.56 -6.32
CA MET A 1 20.18 -18.62 -5.90
C MET A 1 19.29 -18.33 -7.11
N ARG A 2 17.96 -18.41 -7.00
CA ARG A 2 17.07 -18.13 -8.14
C ARG A 2 17.08 -16.61 -8.46
N PRO A 3 17.05 -16.19 -9.73
CA PRO A 3 16.95 -14.77 -10.10
C PRO A 3 15.68 -14.14 -9.48
N VAL A 4 15.79 -12.90 -9.01
CA VAL A 4 14.65 -12.19 -8.39
C VAL A 4 13.45 -12.10 -9.34
N GLY A 5 13.72 -11.89 -10.64
CA GLY A 5 12.69 -11.85 -11.68
C GLY A 5 11.86 -13.14 -11.77
N SER A 6 12.49 -14.32 -11.63
CA SER A 6 11.76 -15.60 -11.70
C SER A 6 10.85 -15.77 -10.49
N ARG A 7 11.32 -15.38 -9.29
CA ARG A 7 10.52 -15.42 -8.05
C ARG A 7 9.30 -14.49 -8.12
N VAL A 8 9.46 -13.29 -8.65
CA VAL A 8 8.36 -12.33 -8.78
C VAL A 8 7.32 -12.81 -9.80
N ALA A 9 7.75 -13.43 -10.90
CA ALA A 9 6.86 -14.01 -11.90
C ALA A 9 6.04 -15.18 -11.33
N ASP A 10 6.68 -16.12 -10.63
CA ASP A 10 6.01 -17.25 -9.98
C ASP A 10 4.97 -16.77 -8.95
N TYR A 11 5.32 -15.76 -8.15
CA TYR A 11 4.40 -15.17 -7.17
C TYR A 11 3.17 -14.53 -7.85
N ARG A 12 3.38 -13.75 -8.90
CA ARG A 12 2.28 -13.13 -9.66
C ARG A 12 1.37 -14.17 -10.28
N LYS A 13 1.92 -15.26 -10.84
CA LYS A 13 1.14 -16.38 -11.39
C LYS A 13 0.25 -17.02 -10.32
N ARG A 14 0.81 -17.34 -9.15
CA ARG A 14 0.06 -17.91 -8.03
C ARG A 14 -1.05 -16.97 -7.52
N MET A 15 -0.79 -15.66 -7.49
CA MET A 15 -1.80 -14.68 -7.09
C MET A 15 -2.92 -14.54 -8.14
N ALA A 16 -2.57 -14.59 -9.43
CA ALA A 16 -3.55 -14.57 -10.52
C ALA A 16 -4.46 -15.81 -10.50
N GLU A 17 -3.91 -17.01 -10.26
CA GLU A 17 -4.68 -18.25 -10.09
C GLU A 17 -5.65 -18.20 -8.89
N ARG A 18 -5.37 -17.35 -7.90
CA ARG A 18 -6.24 -17.08 -6.75
C ARG A 18 -7.24 -15.94 -7.00
N GLY A 19 -7.31 -15.41 -8.22
CA GLY A 19 -8.24 -14.34 -8.60
C GLY A 19 -7.75 -12.92 -8.34
N PHE A 20 -6.49 -12.72 -7.90
CA PHE A 20 -5.93 -11.39 -7.66
C PHE A 20 -5.29 -10.79 -8.92
N ARG A 21 -5.47 -9.49 -9.13
CA ARG A 21 -4.78 -8.71 -10.17
C ARG A 21 -3.73 -7.79 -9.54
N VAL A 22 -2.51 -7.81 -10.06
CA VAL A 22 -1.47 -6.88 -9.62
C VAL A 22 -1.77 -5.46 -10.12
N VAL A 23 -1.71 -4.50 -9.21
CA VAL A 23 -1.73 -3.07 -9.54
C VAL A 23 -0.31 -2.53 -9.38
N GLN A 24 0.27 -1.99 -10.44
CA GLN A 24 1.57 -1.33 -10.39
C GLN A 24 1.37 0.18 -10.34
N ILE A 25 1.77 0.80 -9.23
CA ILE A 25 1.71 2.25 -9.04
C ILE A 25 3.11 2.77 -8.78
N TRP A 26 3.36 4.00 -9.24
CA TRP A 26 4.54 4.75 -8.88
C TRP A 26 4.25 5.52 -7.60
N VAL A 27 5.08 5.31 -6.59
CA VAL A 27 5.00 6.02 -5.30
C VAL A 27 6.24 6.90 -5.12
N PRO A 28 6.17 7.96 -4.31
CA PRO A 28 7.36 8.74 -3.97
C PRO A 28 8.46 7.86 -3.35
N ASP A 29 9.72 8.11 -3.73
CA ASP A 29 10.86 7.38 -3.15
C ASP A 29 11.03 7.79 -1.68
N THR A 30 10.80 6.82 -0.78
CA THR A 30 10.81 7.00 0.68
C THR A 30 12.19 7.29 1.25
N ARG A 31 13.26 7.10 0.45
CA ARG A 31 14.65 7.37 0.85
C ARG A 31 15.09 8.80 0.54
N ARG A 32 14.28 9.56 -0.20
CA ARG A 32 14.62 10.95 -0.52
C ARG A 32 14.68 11.80 0.74
N PRO A 33 15.70 12.67 0.89
CA PRO A 33 15.72 13.66 1.96
C PRO A 33 14.39 14.44 2.00
N GLY A 34 13.81 14.57 3.19
CA GLY A 34 12.55 15.29 3.40
C GLY A 34 11.27 14.45 3.25
N PHE A 35 11.35 13.18 2.85
CA PHE A 35 10.15 12.32 2.74
C PHE A 35 9.35 12.27 4.05
N ALA A 36 10.02 12.05 5.19
CA ALA A 36 9.36 12.04 6.50
C ALA A 36 8.71 13.39 6.86
N ALA A 37 9.33 14.51 6.47
CA ALA A 37 8.76 15.84 6.70
C ALA A 37 7.50 16.06 5.84
N GLU A 38 7.51 15.58 4.59
CA GLU A 38 6.36 15.65 3.70
C GLU A 38 5.21 14.76 4.20
N CYS A 39 5.50 13.53 4.67
CA CYS A 39 4.49 12.68 5.32
C CYS A 39 3.85 13.41 6.49
N ARG A 40 4.67 14.01 7.38
CA ARG A 40 4.16 14.76 8.53
C ARG A 40 3.29 15.94 8.09
N ARG A 41 3.72 16.70 7.08
CA ARG A 41 2.97 17.83 6.54
C ARG A 41 1.60 17.38 6.01
N GLN A 42 1.56 16.29 5.23
CA GLN A 42 0.31 15.76 4.67
C GLN A 42 -0.63 15.22 5.75
N SER A 43 -0.13 14.46 6.74
CA SER A 43 -0.94 13.99 7.86
C SER A 43 -1.56 15.15 8.66
N LEU A 44 -0.82 16.24 8.86
CA LEU A 44 -1.34 17.43 9.54
C LEU A 44 -2.44 18.14 8.75
N LEU A 45 -2.41 18.08 7.41
CA LEU A 45 -3.47 18.63 6.57
C LEU A 45 -4.78 17.85 6.68
N LEU A 46 -4.71 16.54 6.90
CA LEU A 46 -5.88 15.67 7.02
C LEU A 46 -6.50 15.65 8.42
N ARG A 47 -5.76 16.01 9.46
CA ARG A 47 -6.16 15.92 10.88
C ARG A 47 -7.53 16.51 11.24
N SER A 48 -8.04 17.46 10.46
CA SER A 48 -9.36 18.09 10.69
C SER A 48 -10.30 17.94 9.50
N ASP A 49 -9.96 17.05 8.57
CA ASP A 49 -10.82 16.68 7.46
C ASP A 49 -11.94 15.77 7.98
N PRO A 50 -13.21 16.17 7.87
CA PRO A 50 -14.34 15.33 8.29
C PRO A 50 -14.38 13.97 7.59
N GLN A 51 -13.81 13.86 6.39
CA GLN A 51 -13.77 12.62 5.61
C GLN A 51 -12.69 11.65 6.09
N GLU A 52 -11.66 12.12 6.81
CA GLU A 52 -10.56 11.27 7.26
C GLU A 52 -11.08 10.08 8.09
N LYS A 53 -11.96 10.36 9.05
CA LYS A 53 -12.55 9.32 9.90
C LYS A 53 -13.38 8.31 9.09
N GLU A 54 -14.25 8.81 8.22
CA GLU A 54 -15.13 7.94 7.42
C GLU A 54 -14.33 7.01 6.51
N ILE A 55 -13.28 7.54 5.86
CA ILE A 55 -12.39 6.77 5.00
C ILE A 55 -11.63 5.71 5.79
N LEU A 56 -11.06 6.08 6.96
CA LEU A 56 -10.35 5.13 7.81
C LEU A 56 -11.27 4.01 8.32
N ASP A 57 -12.49 4.36 8.77
CA ASP A 57 -13.51 3.40 9.21
C ASP A 57 -13.98 2.49 8.07
N PHE A 58 -14.01 3.00 6.83
CA PHE A 58 -14.30 2.18 5.64
C PHE A 58 -13.15 1.21 5.34
N ILE A 59 -11.90 1.69 5.36
CA ILE A 59 -10.71 0.87 5.09
C ILE A 59 -10.60 -0.26 6.10
N ASP A 60 -10.77 0.03 7.40
CA ASP A 60 -10.70 -0.96 8.47
C ASP A 60 -11.74 -2.08 8.28
N ARG A 61 -12.98 -1.71 7.95
CA ARG A 61 -14.05 -2.68 7.66
C ARG A 61 -13.84 -3.48 6.36
N ALA A 62 -13.17 -2.90 5.38
CA ALA A 62 -12.89 -3.54 4.09
C ALA A 62 -11.61 -4.39 4.11
N ALA A 63 -10.76 -4.24 5.12
CA ALA A 63 -9.50 -4.96 5.24
C ALA A 63 -9.75 -6.41 5.68
N ASP A 64 -9.65 -7.34 4.74
CA ASP A 64 -9.68 -8.78 5.01
C ASP A 64 -8.24 -9.30 5.21
N TRP A 65 -7.56 -8.77 6.23
CA TRP A 65 -6.21 -9.23 6.58
C TRP A 65 -6.32 -10.47 7.48
N PRO A 66 -5.66 -11.60 7.14
CA PRO A 66 -5.65 -12.74 8.06
C PRO A 66 -5.01 -12.31 9.38
N GLU A 67 -5.64 -12.62 10.52
CA GLU A 67 -4.98 -12.46 11.81
C GLU A 67 -3.62 -13.19 11.79
N PRO A 68 -2.59 -12.62 12.45
CA PRO A 68 -1.23 -13.14 12.42
C PRO A 68 -1.11 -14.59 12.92
#